data_AF-A0A838J3D8-F1
#
_entry.id   AF-A0A838J3D8-F1
#
_cell.length_a   1.000
_cell.length_b   1.000
_cell.length_c   1.000
_cell.angle_alpha   90.00
_cell.angle_beta   90.00
_cell.angle_gamma   90.00
#
_symmetry.space_group_name_H-M   'P 1'
#
loop_
_entity.id
_entity.type
_entity.pdbx_description
1 polymer ?
#
loop_
_entity_poly.entity_id
_entity_poly.type
_entity_poly.pdbx_seq_one_letter_code
_entity_poly.pdbx_strand_id
1 'polypeptide(L)'
;MPDGNVGLTAGTKQDNEGNSGITLNGDARSVHSVSVMKFYPSDHYVEIIQRQLGATATVASIADQCRSDYGTTTENTQKNAFYQITLGQGALLYVEAYVDTEGSKYSPGSTTFVFYKDKPMQRINSMGCHEVQLG
;
A
#
# COMPACT_ATOMS: atom_id res chain seq x y z
N MET A 1 -14.82 -2.56 -10.88
CA MET A 1 -15.46 -1.58 -9.96
C MET A 1 -15.82 -0.30 -10.73
N PRO A 2 -16.76 0.54 -10.24
CA PRO A 2 -16.97 1.86 -10.84
C PRO A 2 -15.68 2.67 -10.86
N ASP A 3 -15.46 3.42 -11.93
CA ASP A 3 -14.25 4.22 -12.15
C ASP A 3 -14.20 5.52 -11.32
N GLY A 4 -15.25 5.83 -10.57
CA GLY A 4 -15.38 7.04 -9.75
C GLY A 4 -15.95 8.24 -10.50
N ASN A 5 -16.21 8.12 -11.81
CA ASN A 5 -16.89 9.15 -12.60
C ASN A 5 -18.41 9.09 -12.41
N VAL A 6 -19.08 10.20 -12.71
CA VAL A 6 -20.55 10.33 -12.63
C VAL A 6 -21.14 10.77 -13.97
N GLY A 7 -22.36 10.35 -14.27
CA GLY A 7 -23.06 10.75 -15.50
C GLY A 7 -22.56 10.02 -16.76
N LEU A 8 -22.52 10.71 -17.89
CA LEU A 8 -22.18 10.13 -19.21
C LEU A 8 -20.73 9.62 -19.33
N THR A 9 -19.86 9.98 -18.37
CA THR A 9 -18.47 9.52 -18.29
C THR A 9 -18.28 8.35 -17.32
N ALA A 10 -19.37 7.85 -16.70
CA ALA A 10 -19.30 6.70 -15.80
C ALA A 10 -18.89 5.43 -16.55
N GLY A 11 -17.84 4.77 -16.07
CA GLY A 11 -17.29 3.54 -16.63
C GLY A 11 -16.92 2.51 -15.58
N THR A 12 -16.24 1.46 -16.02
CA THR A 12 -15.64 0.46 -15.13
C THR A 12 -14.13 0.53 -15.22
N LYS A 13 -13.46 0.43 -14.07
CA LYS A 13 -12.00 0.32 -13.98
C LYS A 13 -11.59 -0.99 -13.31
N GLN A 14 -10.48 -1.52 -13.82
CA GLN A 14 -9.72 -2.65 -13.29
C GLN A 14 -8.39 -2.13 -12.71
N ASP A 15 -7.56 -3.02 -12.17
CA ASP A 15 -6.17 -2.74 -11.80
C ASP A 15 -5.99 -1.54 -10.84
N ASN A 16 -6.78 -1.51 -9.77
CA ASN A 16 -6.69 -0.49 -8.72
C ASN A 16 -6.94 0.95 -9.20
N GLU A 17 -7.53 1.18 -10.37
CA GLU A 17 -7.76 2.55 -10.87
C GLU A 17 -9.11 3.19 -10.43
N GLY A 18 -9.96 2.46 -9.71
CA GLY A 18 -11.29 2.90 -9.24
C GLY A 18 -11.32 3.37 -7.78
N ASN A 19 -12.50 3.22 -7.15
CA ASN A 19 -12.76 3.62 -5.75
C ASN A 19 -11.74 3.08 -4.75
N SER A 20 -11.54 3.85 -3.67
CA SER A 20 -10.63 3.51 -2.56
C SER A 20 -11.35 3.59 -1.23
N GLY A 21 -11.09 2.62 -0.35
CA GLY A 21 -11.40 2.75 1.08
C GLY A 21 -10.24 3.44 1.78
N ILE A 22 -10.53 4.39 2.69
CA ILE A 22 -9.50 5.10 3.46
C ILE A 22 -9.79 4.90 4.94
N THR A 23 -8.78 4.44 5.69
CA THR A 23 -8.82 4.33 7.16
C THR A 23 -7.69 5.16 7.75
N LEU A 24 -8.00 6.02 8.72
CA LEU A 24 -7.02 6.80 9.47
C LEU A 24 -6.77 6.12 10.82
N ASN A 25 -5.53 5.71 11.08
CA ASN A 25 -5.15 5.11 12.35
C ASN A 25 -4.37 6.15 13.16
N GLY A 26 -4.81 6.39 14.39
CA GLY A 26 -4.26 7.46 15.21
C GLY A 26 -4.79 7.42 16.64
N ASP A 27 -4.52 8.51 17.35
CA ASP A 27 -5.12 8.81 18.65
C ASP A 27 -5.94 10.11 18.57
N ALA A 28 -6.40 10.61 19.71
CA ALA A 28 -7.22 11.82 19.79
C ALA A 28 -6.53 13.10 19.28
N ARG A 29 -5.21 13.09 19.10
CA ARG A 29 -4.39 14.26 18.74
C ARG A 29 -3.70 14.11 17.39
N SER A 30 -3.47 12.90 16.90
CA SER A 30 -2.63 12.69 15.72
C SER A 30 -2.98 11.43 14.94
N VAL A 31 -2.90 11.56 13.60
CA VAL A 31 -2.88 10.43 12.68
C VAL A 31 -1.45 9.92 12.55
N HIS A 32 -1.28 8.63 12.82
CA HIS A 32 0.00 7.91 12.78
C HIS A 32 0.18 7.15 11.48
N SER A 33 -0.90 6.63 10.91
CA SER A 33 -0.89 6.03 9.57
C SER A 33 -2.21 6.19 8.83
N VAL A 34 -2.13 6.09 7.50
CA VAL A 34 -3.28 6.12 6.61
C VAL A 34 -3.27 4.85 5.78
N SER A 35 -4.30 4.02 5.91
CA SER A 35 -4.50 2.86 5.06
C SER A 35 -5.41 3.21 3.90
N VAL A 36 -4.96 2.94 2.68
CA VAL A 36 -5.69 3.11 1.42
C VAL A 36 -5.88 1.72 0.81
N MET A 37 -7.11 1.22 0.84
CA MET A 37 -7.49 -0.04 0.25
C MET A 37 -8.04 0.17 -1.16
N LYS A 38 -7.48 -0.55 -2.12
CA LYS A 38 -7.87 -0.53 -3.53
C LYS A 38 -8.39 -1.92 -3.91
N PHE A 39 -9.50 -1.97 -4.64
CA PHE A 39 -10.04 -3.25 -5.11
C PHE A 39 -9.12 -3.90 -6.15
N TYR A 40 -9.15 -5.24 -6.19
CA TYR A 40 -8.30 -6.14 -6.98
C TYR A 40 -6.89 -6.28 -6.41
N PRO A 41 -6.44 -7.51 -6.10
CA PRO A 41 -5.07 -7.80 -5.72
C PRO A 41 -4.13 -7.51 -6.89
N SER A 42 -3.04 -6.83 -6.61
CA SER A 42 -1.94 -6.56 -7.51
C SER A 42 -0.69 -6.34 -6.69
N ASP A 43 0.39 -7.03 -7.02
CA ASP A 43 1.72 -6.87 -6.44
C ASP A 43 2.60 -5.90 -7.25
N HIS A 44 2.04 -5.22 -8.25
CA HIS A 44 2.70 -4.15 -9.02
C HIS A 44 2.71 -2.82 -8.23
N TYR A 45 3.11 -2.87 -6.96
CA TYR A 45 2.93 -1.77 -6.00
C TYR A 45 3.59 -0.47 -6.47
N VAL A 46 4.81 -0.53 -6.97
CA VAL A 46 5.57 0.66 -7.41
C VAL A 46 4.85 1.37 -8.55
N GLU A 47 4.38 0.63 -9.56
CA GLU A 47 3.64 1.21 -10.68
C GLU A 47 2.35 1.87 -10.23
N ILE A 48 1.60 1.23 -9.32
CA ILE A 48 0.36 1.78 -8.77
C ILE A 48 0.66 3.07 -8.01
N ILE A 49 1.65 3.07 -7.10
CA ILE A 49 2.04 4.25 -6.32
C ILE A 49 2.42 5.41 -7.25
N GLN A 50 3.27 5.15 -8.26
CA GLN A 50 3.71 6.16 -9.20
C GLN A 50 2.55 6.75 -10.03
N ARG A 51 1.62 5.92 -10.50
CA ARG A 51 0.42 6.38 -11.22
C ARG A 51 -0.48 7.25 -10.35
N GLN A 52 -0.61 6.94 -9.06
CA GLN A 52 -1.52 7.64 -8.15
C GLN A 52 -0.93 8.94 -7.57
N LEU A 53 0.39 8.99 -7.31
CA LEU A 53 1.05 10.15 -6.70
C LEU A 53 1.64 11.12 -7.73
N GLY A 54 1.62 10.74 -9.01
CA GLY A 54 2.08 11.56 -10.13
C GLY A 54 3.57 11.41 -10.44
N ALA A 55 3.98 11.90 -11.61
CA ALA A 55 5.30 11.62 -12.22
C ALA A 55 6.52 12.15 -11.45
N THR A 56 6.34 12.99 -10.43
CA THR A 56 7.44 13.54 -9.63
C THR A 56 7.70 12.75 -8.34
N ALA A 57 6.85 11.79 -8.01
CA ALA A 57 7.08 10.90 -6.88
C ALA A 57 8.14 9.85 -7.23
N THR A 58 9.15 9.72 -6.37
CA THR A 58 10.10 8.60 -6.44
C THR A 58 9.74 7.56 -5.40
N VAL A 59 9.93 6.29 -5.74
CA VAL A 59 9.61 5.14 -4.88
C VAL A 59 10.84 4.25 -4.82
N ALA A 60 11.36 3.99 -3.63
CA ALA A 60 12.52 3.14 -3.41
C ALA A 60 12.18 2.03 -2.42
N SER A 61 12.50 0.78 -2.76
CA SER A 61 12.33 -0.34 -1.81
C SER A 61 13.23 -0.15 -0.61
N ILE A 62 12.68 -0.34 0.59
CA ILE A 62 13.44 -0.28 1.86
C ILE A 62 13.38 -1.60 2.62
N ALA A 63 12.39 -2.44 2.34
CA ALA A 63 12.38 -3.82 2.79
C ALA A 63 11.45 -4.65 1.90
N ASP A 64 11.86 -5.87 1.61
CA ASP A 64 11.09 -6.85 0.86
C ASP A 64 11.28 -8.26 1.45
N GLN A 65 10.75 -9.27 0.76
CA GLN A 65 10.94 -10.69 1.10
C GLN A 65 10.63 -11.00 2.57
N CYS A 66 9.52 -10.45 3.08
CA CYS A 66 9.11 -10.69 4.45
C CYS A 66 8.79 -12.17 4.67
N ARG A 67 9.24 -12.71 5.81
CA ARG A 67 9.08 -14.13 6.15
C ARG A 67 7.64 -14.47 6.53
N SER A 68 6.97 -13.57 7.24
CA SER A 68 5.66 -13.85 7.83
C SER A 68 4.63 -12.76 7.58
N ASP A 69 3.36 -13.16 7.52
CA ASP A 69 2.23 -12.22 7.52
C ASP A 69 2.21 -11.44 8.84
N TYR A 70 1.87 -10.15 8.78
CA TYR A 70 1.92 -9.27 9.94
C TYR A 70 1.09 -9.80 11.12
N GLY A 71 1.71 -9.85 12.31
CA GLY A 71 1.05 -10.29 13.55
C GLY A 71 0.88 -11.81 13.67
N THR A 72 1.49 -12.58 12.78
CA THR A 72 1.40 -14.05 12.76
C THR A 72 2.80 -14.68 12.68
N THR A 73 2.85 -16.02 12.74
CA THR A 73 4.05 -16.81 12.42
C THR A 73 3.89 -17.61 11.13
N THR A 74 2.81 -17.39 10.37
CA THR A 74 2.59 -18.07 9.08
C THR A 74 3.48 -17.45 8.01
N GLU A 75 3.76 -18.19 6.93
CA GLU A 75 4.50 -17.66 5.78
C GLU A 75 3.78 -16.43 5.21
N ASN A 76 4.55 -15.46 4.70
CA ASN A 76 4.00 -14.24 4.11
C ASN A 76 3.27 -14.54 2.79
N THR A 77 1.95 -14.73 2.90
CA THR A 77 1.07 -14.92 1.76
C THR A 77 0.57 -13.60 1.17
N GLN A 78 0.58 -12.54 1.99
CA GLN A 78 0.13 -11.20 1.63
C GLN A 78 1.15 -10.41 0.80
N LYS A 79 2.34 -10.98 0.55
CA LYS A 79 3.42 -10.38 -0.24
C LYS A 79 3.76 -8.96 0.22
N ASN A 80 3.87 -8.75 1.54
CA ASN A 80 4.16 -7.42 2.07
C ASN A 80 5.52 -6.92 1.55
N ALA A 81 5.55 -5.65 1.15
CA ALA A 81 6.76 -4.92 0.78
C ALA A 81 6.70 -3.48 1.30
N PHE A 82 7.87 -2.90 1.57
CA PHE A 82 8.00 -1.58 2.16
C PHE A 82 8.82 -0.67 1.26
N TYR A 83 8.34 0.56 1.09
CA TYR A 83 8.97 1.56 0.24
C TYR A 83 9.11 2.89 0.97
N GLN A 84 10.16 3.63 0.62
CA GLN A 84 10.26 5.05 0.85
C GLN A 84 9.73 5.79 -0.37
N ILE A 85 8.90 6.79 -0.14
CA ILE A 85 8.37 7.68 -1.16
C ILE A 85 8.93 9.07 -0.92
N THR A 86 9.50 9.68 -1.95
CA THR A 86 9.84 11.11 -1.94
C THR A 86 8.89 11.85 -2.86
N LEU A 87 8.13 12.79 -2.31
CA LEU A 87 7.16 13.62 -3.01
C LEU A 87 7.76 14.99 -3.35
N GLY A 88 7.58 15.44 -4.60
CA GLY A 88 7.80 16.82 -5.03
C GLY A 88 9.05 17.49 -4.44
N GLN A 89 8.85 18.48 -3.57
CA GLN A 89 9.90 19.30 -2.94
C GLN A 89 10.74 18.56 -1.87
N GLY A 90 10.75 17.23 -1.86
CA GLY A 90 11.55 16.41 -0.94
C GLY A 90 10.79 15.91 0.29
N ALA A 91 9.46 16.00 0.32
CA ALA A 91 8.67 15.45 1.43
C ALA A 91 8.78 13.92 1.41
N LEU A 92 9.17 13.33 2.53
CA LEU A 92 9.45 11.90 2.64
C LEU A 92 8.32 11.21 3.41
N LEU A 93 7.85 10.08 2.87
CA LEU A 93 6.88 9.18 3.49
C LEU A 93 7.35 7.73 3.35
N TYR A 94 6.78 6.85 4.15
CA TYR A 94 6.99 5.42 4.03
C TYR A 94 5.66 4.73 3.72
N VAL A 95 5.70 3.67 2.94
CA VAL A 95 4.52 2.88 2.63
C VAL A 95 4.81 1.41 2.81
N GLU A 96 3.87 0.71 3.43
CA GLU A 96 3.74 -0.74 3.31
C GLU A 96 2.68 -1.04 2.27
N ALA A 97 2.95 -1.97 1.36
CA ALA A 97 2.00 -2.48 0.41
C ALA A 97 1.83 -3.98 0.59
N TYR A 98 0.59 -4.45 0.55
CA TYR A 98 0.28 -5.88 0.65
C TYR A 98 -1.02 -6.21 -0.10
N VAL A 99 -1.16 -7.46 -0.50
CA VAL A 99 -2.38 -7.99 -1.11
C VAL A 99 -3.18 -8.80 -0.12
N ASP A 100 -4.50 -8.68 -0.23
CA ASP A 100 -5.44 -9.61 0.36
C ASP A 100 -6.11 -10.37 -0.79
N THR A 101 -5.64 -11.60 -1.01
CA THR A 101 -6.17 -12.51 -2.02
C THR A 101 -7.31 -13.37 -1.50
N GLU A 102 -7.69 -13.27 -0.22
CA GLU A 102 -8.88 -13.92 0.34
C GLU A 102 -10.15 -13.16 -0.11
N GLY A 103 -10.32 -13.09 -1.43
CA GLY A 103 -11.56 -12.68 -2.03
C GLY A 103 -12.67 -13.65 -1.64
N SER A 104 -13.72 -13.15 -0.98
CA SER A 104 -14.97 -13.90 -0.87
C SER A 104 -15.68 -13.91 -2.22
N LYS A 105 -16.76 -14.69 -2.37
CA LYS A 105 -17.65 -14.62 -3.55
C LYS A 105 -18.19 -13.21 -3.87
N TYR A 106 -18.01 -12.25 -2.94
CA TYR A 106 -18.44 -10.86 -3.06
C TYR A 106 -17.30 -9.84 -3.10
N SER A 107 -16.03 -10.26 -3.01
CA SER A 107 -14.89 -9.36 -3.07
C SER A 107 -13.84 -9.92 -4.01
N PRO A 108 -13.34 -9.15 -4.98
CA PRO A 108 -12.27 -9.61 -5.85
C PRO A 108 -10.91 -9.71 -5.12
N GLY A 109 -10.86 -9.44 -3.81
CA GLY A 109 -9.64 -9.18 -3.07
C GLY A 109 -9.23 -7.71 -3.15
N SER A 110 -8.10 -7.37 -2.54
CA SER A 110 -7.62 -5.98 -2.49
C SER A 110 -6.11 -5.86 -2.50
N THR A 111 -5.63 -4.67 -2.87
CA THR A 111 -4.28 -4.19 -2.56
C THR A 111 -4.42 -3.06 -1.55
N THR A 112 -3.67 -3.13 -0.46
CA THR A 112 -3.66 -2.10 0.59
C THR A 112 -2.32 -1.41 0.64
N PHE A 113 -2.36 -0.09 0.75
CA PHE A 113 -1.20 0.77 0.97
C PHE A 113 -1.34 1.47 2.31
N VAL A 114 -0.43 1.21 3.25
CA VAL A 114 -0.41 1.88 4.55
C VAL A 114 0.73 2.89 4.57
N PHE A 115 0.38 4.16 4.61
CA PHE A 115 1.32 5.27 4.64
C PHE A 115 1.68 5.64 6.08
N TYR A 116 2.96 5.84 6.34
CA TYR A 116 3.55 6.23 7.62
C TYR A 116 4.39 7.49 7.46
N LYS A 117 4.46 8.29 8.53
CA LYS A 117 5.40 9.43 8.62
C LYS A 117 6.82 8.96 8.89
N ASP A 118 6.98 7.95 9.74
CA ASP A 118 8.27 7.39 10.14
C ASP A 118 8.47 5.99 9.56
N LYS A 119 9.72 5.56 9.38
CA LYS A 119 10.04 4.23 8.84
C LYS A 119 9.45 3.17 9.78
N PRO A 120 8.58 2.26 9.31
CA PRO A 120 7.84 1.33 10.17
C PRO A 120 8.71 0.13 10.61
N MET A 121 9.82 0.40 11.30
CA MET A 121 10.84 -0.60 11.70
C MET A 121 10.24 -1.74 12.52
N GLN A 122 9.27 -1.45 13.40
CA GLN A 122 8.60 -2.49 14.19
C GLN A 122 7.91 -3.51 13.28
N ARG A 123 7.21 -3.06 12.23
CA ARG A 123 6.54 -3.96 11.28
C ARG A 123 7.55 -4.78 10.48
N ILE A 124 8.52 -4.10 9.87
CA ILE A 124 9.61 -4.71 9.09
C ILE A 124 10.29 -5.83 9.90
N ASN A 125 10.66 -5.55 11.15
CA ASN A 125 11.32 -6.51 12.03
C ASN A 125 10.38 -7.64 12.45
N SER A 126 9.13 -7.34 12.81
CA SER A 126 8.16 -8.35 13.26
C SER A 126 7.84 -9.40 12.20
N MET A 127 7.88 -8.98 10.92
CA MET A 127 7.63 -9.85 9.77
C MET A 127 8.92 -10.50 9.24
N GLY A 128 10.08 -10.18 9.83
CA GLY A 128 11.37 -10.71 9.42
C GLY A 128 11.74 -10.37 7.97
N CYS A 129 11.47 -9.13 7.54
CA CYS A 129 11.79 -8.67 6.18
C CYS A 129 13.29 -8.45 5.99
N HIS A 130 13.72 -8.60 4.75
CA HIS A 130 15.07 -8.24 4.31
C HIS A 130 15.11 -6.72 4.07
N GLU A 131 15.93 -6.00 4.84
CA GLU A 131 16.11 -4.56 4.65
C GLU A 131 17.01 -4.25 3.45
N VAL A 132 16.59 -3.28 2.64
CA VAL A 132 17.37 -2.74 1.53
C VAL A 132 17.98 -1.43 1.96
N GLN A 133 19.30 -1.31 1.85
CA GLN A 133 20.02 -0.10 2.19
C GLN A 133 19.94 0.88 1.02
N LEU A 134 19.35 2.06 1.25
CA LEU A 134 19.35 3.13 0.27
C LEU A 134 20.74 3.78 0.27
N GLY A 135 21.42 3.74 -0.89
CA GLY A 135 22.73 4.34 -1.11
C GLY A 135 22.69 5.82 -1.41
#